data_AF-A0A5J4YC90-F1
#
_entry.id   AF-A0A5J4YC90-F1
#
_cell.length_a   1.000
_cell.length_b   1.000
_cell.length_c   1.000
_cell.angle_alpha   90.00
_cell.angle_beta   90.00
_cell.angle_gamma   90.00
#
_symmetry.space_group_name_H-M   'P 1'
#
loop_
_entity.id
_entity.type
_entity.pdbx_description
1 polymer ?
#
loop_
_entity_poly.entity_id
_entity_poly.type
_entity_poly.pdbx_seq_one_letter_code
_entity_poly.pdbx_strand_id
1 'polypeptide(L)'
;MTAVECISALKFAVWHVFRIKGLTFWQRLQLALLKIVAVCGYHYGKYRSYTDTPRGSEAIASREDALRAVHAVNGIAKRQPEIDGHNFIAVVLPVYARTEHDLAMLFKVLQYLSKQKRPADLIVLVDDGSPLTIPSVIANEGLALVQLWCNKGPATARNCGMTVAKERGANVICFLDADCQPSSDWVSMMERAQQETPGIVCGKTLADSSATAVGLYHEVFGTLNGRMLEDGSVLYGCTCNLSISVAGVDLLFDSSFPAASFEDVEFCIRAKKNRIRMTYYPPAVVRHHFDPGWTSLFSQFQRYGRFERQTALMHKEYLPWLWSSHEISCFFDGALPIY
;
A
#
# COMPACT_ATOMS: atom_id res chain seq x y z
N MET A 1 18.11 -11.32 -19.14
CA MET A 1 17.68 -10.04 -19.72
C MET A 1 18.83 -9.45 -20.49
N THR A 2 18.64 -9.17 -21.77
CA THR A 2 19.70 -8.66 -22.65
C THR A 2 19.75 -7.13 -22.58
N ALA A 3 20.90 -6.52 -22.91
CA ALA A 3 21.02 -5.07 -23.01
C ALA A 3 19.99 -4.47 -24.00
N VAL A 4 19.57 -5.25 -24.99
CA VAL A 4 18.56 -4.90 -26.00
C VAL A 4 17.18 -4.68 -25.38
N GLU A 5 16.75 -5.53 -24.44
CA GLU A 5 15.46 -5.39 -23.75
C GLU A 5 15.42 -4.12 -22.91
N CYS A 6 16.51 -3.79 -22.20
CA CYS A 6 16.62 -2.58 -21.40
C CYS A 6 16.57 -1.32 -22.28
N ILE A 7 17.29 -1.31 -23.42
CA ILE A 7 17.26 -0.19 -24.38
C ILE A 7 15.87 -0.02 -24.98
N SER A 8 15.18 -1.12 -25.32
CA SER A 8 13.81 -1.08 -25.83
C SER A 8 12.84 -0.49 -24.80
N ALA A 9 12.91 -0.96 -23.56
CA ALA A 9 12.12 -0.45 -22.44
C ALA A 9 12.35 1.04 -22.22
N LEU A 10 13.62 1.50 -22.22
CA LEU A 10 13.96 2.92 -22.07
C LEU A 10 13.43 3.78 -23.22
N LYS A 11 13.63 3.35 -24.48
CA LYS A 11 13.12 4.07 -25.66
C LYS A 11 11.60 4.25 -25.58
N PHE A 12 10.90 3.17 -25.28
CA PHE A 12 9.44 3.18 -25.16
C PHE A 12 8.98 4.08 -24.00
N ALA A 13 9.59 3.90 -22.82
CA ALA A 13 9.22 4.62 -21.61
C ALA A 13 9.44 6.13 -21.73
N VAL A 14 10.52 6.58 -22.37
CA VAL A 14 10.80 8.00 -22.61
C VAL A 14 9.90 8.58 -23.68
N TRP A 15 9.69 7.87 -24.79
CA TRP A 15 8.89 8.37 -25.90
C TRP A 15 7.43 8.64 -25.50
N HIS A 16 6.85 7.79 -24.65
CA HIS A 16 5.47 7.94 -24.20
C HIS A 16 5.26 9.23 -23.39
N VAL A 17 6.25 9.64 -22.59
CA VAL A 17 6.19 10.87 -21.78
C VAL A 17 5.89 12.10 -22.62
N PHE A 18 6.46 12.18 -23.82
CA PHE A 18 6.26 13.34 -24.69
C PHE A 18 4.88 13.41 -25.35
N ARG A 19 4.07 12.34 -25.23
CA ARG A 19 2.68 12.30 -25.71
C ARG A 19 1.65 12.67 -24.64
N ILE A 20 2.06 12.86 -23.40
CA ILE A 20 1.18 13.21 -22.30
C ILE A 20 0.69 14.66 -22.48
N LYS A 21 -0.63 14.82 -22.58
CA LYS A 21 -1.30 16.13 -22.71
C LYS A 21 -1.28 16.87 -21.36
N GLY A 22 -1.42 18.20 -21.39
CA GLY A 22 -1.48 19.02 -20.18
C GLY A 22 -0.14 19.29 -19.49
N LEU A 23 0.97 18.72 -19.96
CA LEU A 23 2.31 18.97 -19.45
C LEU A 23 3.12 19.94 -20.31
N THR A 24 3.87 20.83 -19.66
CA THR A 24 4.89 21.67 -20.31
C THR A 24 6.06 20.83 -20.84
N PHE A 25 6.86 21.40 -21.74
CA PHE A 25 8.07 20.75 -22.24
C PHE A 25 9.04 20.36 -21.12
N TRP A 26 9.25 21.25 -20.14
CA TRP A 26 10.15 21.01 -19.01
C TRP A 26 9.66 19.89 -18.09
N GLN A 27 8.36 19.84 -17.81
CA GLN A 27 7.76 18.74 -17.07
C GLN A 27 7.95 17.41 -17.82
N ARG A 28 7.73 17.37 -19.14
CA ARG A 28 7.97 16.16 -19.95
C ARG A 28 9.44 15.72 -19.90
N LEU A 29 10.38 16.66 -19.99
CA LEU A 29 11.81 16.34 -19.88
C LEU A 29 12.16 15.76 -18.50
N GLN A 30 11.68 16.38 -17.42
CA GLN A 30 11.88 15.88 -16.05
C GLN A 30 11.29 14.49 -15.87
N LEU A 31 10.06 14.26 -16.32
CA LEU A 31 9.42 12.94 -16.24
C LEU A 31 10.15 11.89 -17.07
N ALA A 32 10.68 12.24 -18.25
CA ALA A 32 11.49 11.33 -19.06
C ALA A 32 12.75 10.90 -18.32
N LEU A 33 13.45 11.84 -17.67
CA LEU A 33 14.64 11.54 -16.87
C LEU A 33 14.31 10.68 -15.65
N LEU A 34 13.23 10.99 -14.92
CA LEU A 34 12.77 10.16 -13.80
C LEU A 34 12.34 8.77 -14.25
N LYS A 35 11.77 8.64 -15.45
CA LYS A 35 11.43 7.33 -16.03
C LYS A 35 12.69 6.51 -16.31
N ILE A 36 13.77 7.12 -16.78
CA ILE A 36 15.06 6.45 -16.92
C ILE A 36 15.56 5.98 -15.55
N VAL A 37 15.52 6.84 -14.52
CA VAL A 37 15.91 6.48 -13.15
C VAL A 37 15.11 5.28 -12.63
N ALA A 38 13.79 5.31 -12.79
CA ALA A 38 12.88 4.23 -12.38
C ALA A 38 13.18 2.91 -13.12
N VAL A 39 13.32 2.94 -14.44
CA VAL A 39 13.62 1.76 -15.27
C VAL A 39 14.99 1.17 -14.90
N CYS A 40 16.00 2.01 -14.72
CA CYS A 40 17.33 1.58 -14.27
C CYS A 40 17.28 0.95 -12.88
N GLY A 41 16.59 1.59 -11.92
CA GLY A 41 16.40 1.06 -10.57
C GLY A 41 15.74 -0.30 -10.58
N TYR A 42 14.60 -0.42 -11.28
CA TYR A 42 13.87 -1.67 -11.44
C TYR A 42 14.72 -2.79 -12.02
N HIS A 43 15.40 -2.55 -13.14
CA HIS A 43 16.23 -3.58 -13.75
C HIS A 43 17.45 -3.94 -12.90
N TYR A 44 18.04 -2.97 -12.18
CA TYR A 44 19.11 -3.24 -11.23
C TYR A 44 18.62 -4.13 -10.08
N GLY A 45 17.45 -3.85 -9.50
CA GLY A 45 16.81 -4.67 -8.48
C GLY A 45 16.53 -6.10 -8.96
N LYS A 46 15.95 -6.22 -10.16
CA LYS A 46 15.69 -7.49 -10.82
C LYS A 46 16.98 -8.28 -11.07
N TYR A 47 18.04 -7.63 -11.55
CA TYR A 47 19.35 -8.26 -11.73
C TYR A 47 19.90 -8.81 -10.41
N ARG A 48 19.92 -8.01 -9.34
CA ARG A 48 20.39 -8.46 -8.02
C ARG A 48 19.58 -9.62 -7.45
N SER A 49 18.29 -9.70 -7.76
CA SER A 49 17.46 -10.81 -7.30
C SER A 49 17.80 -12.17 -7.93
N TYR A 50 18.62 -12.22 -9.00
CA TYR A 50 19.16 -13.48 -9.53
C TYR A 50 20.39 -13.99 -8.75
N THR A 51 21.11 -13.08 -8.10
CA THR A 51 22.31 -13.41 -7.31
C THR A 51 22.00 -13.62 -5.83
N ASP A 52 20.85 -13.14 -5.37
CA ASP A 52 20.37 -13.39 -4.01
C ASP A 52 19.84 -14.83 -3.90
N THR A 53 20.34 -15.59 -2.93
CA THR A 53 19.73 -16.87 -2.55
C THR A 53 18.30 -16.58 -2.07
N PRO A 54 17.27 -17.29 -2.58
CA PRO A 54 15.92 -17.14 -2.06
C PRO A 54 15.97 -17.39 -0.55
N ARG A 55 15.53 -16.44 0.26
CA ARG A 55 15.25 -16.75 1.67
C ARG A 55 14.10 -17.74 1.66
N GLY A 56 14.36 -18.95 2.14
CA GLY A 56 13.32 -19.94 2.38
C GLY A 56 12.20 -19.32 3.21
N SER A 57 10.97 -19.79 2.98
CA SER A 57 9.72 -19.29 3.56
C SER A 57 9.58 -19.54 5.07
N GLU A 58 10.63 -19.33 5.87
CA GLU A 58 10.59 -19.48 7.33
C GLU A 58 10.02 -18.25 8.06
N ALA A 59 9.41 -17.31 7.33
CA ALA A 59 8.75 -16.16 7.92
C ALA A 59 7.26 -16.18 7.59
N ILE A 60 6.54 -17.18 8.10
CA ILE A 60 5.19 -16.91 8.57
C ILE A 60 5.41 -16.32 9.96
N ALA A 61 5.26 -15.01 10.12
CA ALA A 61 5.13 -14.44 11.45
C ALA A 61 4.00 -15.22 12.13
N SER A 62 4.36 -16.03 13.13
CA SER A 62 3.44 -17.02 13.66
C SER A 62 2.29 -16.25 14.31
N ARG A 63 1.10 -16.84 14.31
CA ARG A 63 -0.04 -16.39 15.11
C ARG A 63 0.37 -15.98 16.54
N GLU A 64 1.46 -16.54 17.05
CA GLU A 64 2.07 -16.22 18.34
C GLU A 64 2.60 -14.78 18.46
N ASP A 65 3.25 -14.22 17.43
CA ASP A 65 3.71 -12.81 17.46
C ASP A 65 2.51 -11.86 17.47
N ALA A 66 1.45 -12.20 16.71
CA ALA A 66 0.20 -11.46 16.74
C ALA A 66 -0.54 -11.59 18.08
N LEU A 67 -0.54 -12.78 18.71
CA LEU A 67 -1.14 -13.01 20.03
C LEU A 67 -0.35 -12.33 21.16
N ARG A 68 0.99 -12.24 21.06
CA ARG A 68 1.82 -11.47 22.02
C ARG A 68 1.52 -9.98 21.92
N ALA A 69 1.35 -9.46 20.71
CA ALA A 69 0.91 -8.09 20.46
C ALA A 69 -0.46 -7.81 21.11
N VAL A 70 -1.43 -8.71 20.97
CA VAL A 70 -2.77 -8.59 21.58
C VAL A 70 -2.70 -8.47 23.10
N HIS A 71 -1.91 -9.31 23.78
CA HIS A 71 -1.80 -9.28 25.24
C HIS A 71 -1.16 -8.00 25.80
N ALA A 72 -0.41 -7.25 24.98
CA ALA A 72 0.13 -5.95 25.37
C ALA A 72 -0.91 -4.82 25.35
N VAL A 73 -2.04 -4.98 24.63
CA VAL A 73 -3.12 -3.97 24.49
C VAL A 73 -4.19 -4.11 25.60
N ASN A 74 -3.82 -4.65 26.77
CA ASN A 74 -4.74 -4.79 27.89
C ASN A 74 -5.14 -3.42 28.45
N GLY A 75 -6.39 -3.01 28.20
CA GLY A 75 -6.95 -1.74 28.72
C GLY A 75 -8.27 -1.32 28.08
N ILE A 76 -8.56 -1.77 26.86
CA ILE A 76 -9.83 -1.46 26.17
C ILE A 76 -10.75 -2.69 26.30
N ALA A 77 -12.02 -2.51 26.65
CA ALA A 77 -12.97 -3.62 26.73
C ALA A 77 -13.26 -4.20 25.32
N LYS A 78 -13.59 -5.49 25.22
CA LYS A 78 -14.19 -6.07 24.00
C LYS A 78 -15.57 -5.41 23.84
N ARG A 79 -15.80 -4.69 22.73
CA ARG A 79 -17.16 -4.23 22.42
C ARG A 79 -17.97 -5.47 22.04
N GLN A 80 -19.15 -5.64 22.65
CA GLN A 80 -20.10 -6.64 22.16
C GLN A 80 -20.54 -6.23 20.74
N PRO A 81 -20.72 -7.19 19.81
CA PRO A 81 -21.24 -6.87 18.49
C PRO A 81 -22.69 -6.38 18.64
N GLU A 82 -22.94 -5.08 18.56
CA GLU A 82 -24.28 -4.51 18.59
C GLU A 82 -24.86 -4.34 17.18
N ILE A 83 -25.87 -5.17 16.91
CA ILE A 83 -27.19 -5.05 16.25
C ILE A 83 -27.56 -3.81 15.38
N ASP A 84 -26.79 -2.72 15.34
CA ASP A 84 -27.23 -1.43 14.74
C ASP A 84 -26.95 -1.25 13.23
N GLY A 85 -26.54 -2.31 12.52
CA GLY A 85 -26.37 -2.26 11.06
C GLY A 85 -25.22 -1.35 10.55
N HIS A 86 -24.44 -0.74 11.44
CA HIS A 86 -23.23 0.01 11.11
C HIS A 86 -21.98 -0.88 11.14
N ASN A 87 -21.04 -0.64 10.22
CA ASN A 87 -19.79 -1.39 10.20
C ASN A 87 -18.86 -0.93 11.31
N PHE A 88 -18.29 -1.86 12.08
CA PHE A 88 -17.15 -1.56 12.95
C PHE A 88 -15.90 -1.47 12.08
N ILE A 89 -15.36 -0.26 11.94
CA ILE A 89 -14.21 0.02 11.07
C ILE A 89 -12.95 0.19 11.90
N ALA A 90 -11.97 -0.67 11.67
CA ALA A 90 -10.62 -0.48 12.16
C ALA A 90 -9.70 0.08 11.07
N VAL A 91 -8.81 1.01 11.43
CA VAL A 91 -7.72 1.48 10.59
C VAL A 91 -6.41 0.90 11.13
N VAL A 92 -5.73 0.08 10.34
CA VAL A 92 -4.40 -0.45 10.66
C VAL A 92 -3.35 0.47 10.05
N LEU A 93 -2.50 1.02 10.91
CA LEU A 93 -1.48 2.02 10.59
C LEU A 93 -0.10 1.48 10.99
N PRO A 94 0.65 0.81 10.10
CA PRO A 94 2.01 0.38 10.39
C PRO A 94 2.98 1.58 10.36
N VAL A 95 3.97 1.58 11.25
CA VAL A 95 5.01 2.61 11.28
C VAL A 95 6.37 2.02 11.65
N TYR A 96 7.42 2.57 11.04
CA TYR A 96 8.80 2.34 11.42
C TYR A 96 9.55 3.68 11.41
N ALA A 97 9.54 4.37 12.54
CA ALA A 97 10.05 5.73 12.68
C ALA A 97 11.56 5.74 12.94
N ARG A 98 12.34 6.11 11.92
CA ARG A 98 13.81 6.21 11.99
C ARG A 98 14.29 7.62 12.27
N THR A 99 13.47 8.61 11.94
CA THR A 99 13.80 10.02 12.00
C THR A 99 12.66 10.82 12.66
N GLU A 100 12.99 12.01 13.16
CA GLU A 100 11.97 12.97 13.66
C GLU A 100 10.95 13.35 12.59
N HIS A 101 11.34 13.30 11.31
CA HIS A 101 10.41 13.51 10.21
C HIS A 101 9.36 12.39 10.12
N ASP A 102 9.76 11.13 10.30
CA ASP A 102 8.84 9.99 10.32
C ASP A 102 7.82 10.13 11.46
N LEU A 103 8.29 10.53 12.66
CA LEU A 103 7.39 10.82 13.79
C LEU A 103 6.44 11.98 13.49
N ALA A 104 6.94 13.07 12.89
CA ALA A 104 6.11 14.20 12.50
C ALA A 104 5.03 13.79 11.47
N MET A 105 5.35 12.91 10.53
CA MET A 105 4.38 12.35 9.58
C MET A 105 3.34 11.47 10.27
N LEU A 106 3.78 10.58 11.19
CA LEU A 106 2.89 9.79 12.03
C LEU A 106 1.87 10.67 12.78
N PHE A 107 2.34 11.72 13.47
CA PHE A 107 1.42 12.59 14.21
C PHE A 107 0.46 13.34 13.28
N LYS A 108 0.89 13.72 12.07
CA LYS A 108 0.00 14.33 11.07
C LYS A 108 -1.07 13.36 10.60
N VAL A 109 -0.75 12.10 10.29
CA VAL A 109 -1.77 11.12 9.88
C VAL A 109 -2.78 10.85 11.00
N LEU A 110 -2.34 10.77 12.26
CA LEU A 110 -3.23 10.67 13.40
C LEU A 110 -4.16 11.88 13.53
N GLN A 111 -3.68 13.10 13.24
CA GLN A 111 -4.52 14.30 13.18
C GLN A 111 -5.53 14.29 12.01
N TYR A 112 -5.18 13.69 10.86
CA TYR A 112 -6.13 13.54 9.76
C TYR A 112 -7.22 12.51 10.09
N LEU A 113 -6.86 11.42 10.77
CA LEU A 113 -7.80 10.41 11.24
C LEU A 113 -8.74 10.95 12.34
N SER A 114 -8.27 11.80 13.24
CA SER A 114 -9.12 12.39 14.29
C SER A 114 -10.13 13.42 13.76
N LYS A 115 -9.93 13.93 12.53
CA LYS A 115 -10.80 14.92 11.87
C LYS A 115 -11.72 14.30 10.81
N GLN A 116 -11.84 12.97 10.77
CA GLN A 116 -12.75 12.30 9.84
C GLN A 116 -14.20 12.62 10.17
N LYS A 117 -15.02 12.89 9.15
CA LYS A 117 -16.47 13.10 9.30
C LYS A 117 -17.16 11.89 9.92
N ARG A 118 -16.70 10.70 9.54
CA ARG A 118 -16.97 9.42 10.20
C ARG A 118 -15.67 8.98 10.87
N PRO A 119 -15.52 9.09 12.20
CA PRO A 119 -14.35 8.57 12.90
C PRO A 119 -14.18 7.08 12.65
N ALA A 120 -12.96 6.53 12.67
CA ALA A 120 -12.78 5.09 12.77
C ALA A 120 -13.22 4.62 14.17
N ASP A 121 -13.77 3.41 14.28
CA ASP A 121 -14.11 2.82 15.59
C ASP A 121 -12.85 2.40 16.36
N LEU A 122 -11.78 2.07 15.63
CA LEU A 122 -10.48 1.74 16.19
C LEU A 122 -9.36 2.13 15.23
N ILE A 123 -8.30 2.75 15.75
CA ILE A 123 -7.01 2.88 15.08
C ILE A 123 -6.05 1.88 15.73
N VAL A 124 -5.48 0.96 14.96
CA VAL A 124 -4.43 0.06 15.41
C VAL A 124 -3.11 0.55 14.84
N LEU A 125 -2.38 1.31 15.64
CA LEU A 125 -1.04 1.76 15.33
C LEU A 125 -0.05 0.63 15.65
N VAL A 126 0.67 0.15 14.64
CA VAL A 126 1.64 -0.93 14.79
C VAL A 126 3.04 -0.39 14.58
N ASP A 127 3.77 -0.21 15.69
CA ASP A 127 5.18 0.13 15.72
C ASP A 127 6.03 -1.11 15.41
N ASP A 128 6.60 -1.15 14.21
CA ASP A 128 7.45 -2.24 13.71
C ASP A 128 8.88 -2.13 14.24
N GLY A 129 9.02 -1.97 15.56
CA GLY A 129 10.30 -1.89 16.26
C GLY A 129 11.11 -0.64 15.94
N SER A 130 10.46 0.53 15.93
CA SER A 130 11.11 1.82 15.65
C SER A 130 12.29 2.10 16.59
N PRO A 131 13.42 2.63 16.09
CA PRO A 131 14.51 3.09 16.95
C PRO A 131 14.15 4.35 17.75
N LEU A 132 13.21 5.17 17.25
CA LEU A 132 12.66 6.30 18.00
C LEU A 132 11.42 5.86 18.77
N THR A 133 11.32 6.28 20.03
CA THR A 133 10.20 5.93 20.90
C THR A 133 8.92 6.62 20.46
N ILE A 134 7.89 5.84 20.18
CA ILE A 134 6.52 6.35 20.03
C ILE A 134 5.88 6.44 21.42
N PRO A 135 5.45 7.63 21.88
CA PRO A 135 4.92 7.80 23.24
C PRO A 135 3.65 6.97 23.47
N SER A 136 3.63 6.11 24.50
CA SER A 136 2.47 5.28 24.84
C SER A 136 1.22 6.07 25.22
N VAL A 137 1.37 7.33 25.64
CA VAL A 137 0.28 8.26 25.98
C VAL A 137 -0.69 8.53 24.81
N ILE A 138 -0.32 8.19 23.57
CA ILE A 138 -1.23 8.28 22.42
C ILE A 138 -2.35 7.23 22.47
N ALA A 139 -2.14 6.11 23.18
CA ALA A 139 -3.11 5.04 23.28
C ALA A 139 -4.31 5.48 24.13
N ASN A 140 -5.51 5.17 23.64
CA ASN A 140 -6.79 5.48 24.29
C ASN A 140 -7.88 4.51 23.77
N GLU A 141 -9.13 4.68 24.16
CA GLU A 141 -10.22 3.76 23.77
C GLU A 141 -10.38 3.58 22.24
N GLY A 142 -10.08 4.61 21.45
CA GLY A 142 -10.14 4.58 19.99
C GLY A 142 -8.79 4.35 19.30
N LEU A 143 -7.69 4.22 20.05
CA LEU A 143 -6.34 4.01 19.49
C LEU A 143 -5.56 2.97 20.30
N ALA A 144 -5.31 1.83 19.69
CA ALA A 144 -4.44 0.79 20.20
C ALA A 144 -3.02 0.95 19.65
N LEU A 145 -2.02 1.00 20.52
CA LEU A 145 -0.61 0.92 20.16
C LEU A 145 -0.11 -0.52 20.33
N VAL A 146 0.41 -1.10 19.26
CA VAL A 146 1.06 -2.41 19.23
C VAL A 146 2.53 -2.19 18.94
N GLN A 147 3.43 -2.66 19.82
CA GLN A 147 4.87 -2.52 19.62
C GLN A 147 5.52 -3.88 19.39
N LEU A 148 6.19 -4.02 18.25
CA LEU A 148 6.99 -5.19 17.92
C LEU A 148 8.39 -5.03 18.51
N TRP A 149 8.95 -6.15 18.99
CA TRP A 149 10.27 -6.17 19.62
C TRP A 149 11.40 -5.76 18.67
N CYS A 150 11.25 -6.05 17.37
CA CYS A 150 12.19 -5.65 16.33
C CYS A 150 11.45 -5.48 15.01
N ASN A 151 12.10 -4.82 14.06
CA ASN A 151 11.56 -4.65 12.71
C ASN A 151 11.38 -6.02 12.01
N LYS A 152 10.13 -6.36 11.72
CA LYS A 152 9.69 -7.57 11.02
C LYS A 152 9.13 -7.28 9.63
N GLY A 153 9.08 -6.01 9.22
CA GLY A 153 8.56 -5.57 7.96
C GLY A 153 7.05 -5.33 7.97
N PRO A 154 6.54 -4.58 6.96
CA PRO A 154 5.18 -4.07 6.97
C PRO A 154 4.12 -5.16 6.79
N ALA A 155 4.42 -6.26 6.11
CA ALA A 155 3.52 -7.42 6.02
C ALA A 155 3.18 -7.98 7.41
N THR A 156 4.21 -8.18 8.24
CA THR A 156 4.05 -8.65 9.62
C THR A 156 3.30 -7.63 10.47
N ALA A 157 3.68 -6.34 10.39
CA ALA A 157 2.99 -5.28 11.11
C ALA A 157 1.49 -5.21 10.77
N ARG A 158 1.13 -5.31 9.48
CA ARG A 158 -0.27 -5.35 9.03
C ARG A 158 -1.00 -6.58 9.54
N ASN A 159 -0.37 -7.76 9.53
CA ASN A 159 -0.96 -8.99 10.09
C ASN A 159 -1.25 -8.87 11.60
N CYS A 160 -0.34 -8.27 12.36
CA CYS A 160 -0.56 -7.97 13.79
C CYS A 160 -1.75 -7.02 13.96
N GLY A 161 -1.78 -5.93 13.18
CA GLY A 161 -2.88 -4.97 13.21
C GLY A 161 -4.23 -5.59 12.84
N MET A 162 -4.27 -6.44 11.82
CA MET A 162 -5.46 -7.18 11.41
C MET A 162 -5.96 -8.08 12.52
N THR A 163 -5.06 -8.79 13.21
CA THR A 163 -5.42 -9.69 14.30
C THR A 163 -6.10 -8.93 15.43
N VAL A 164 -5.47 -7.83 15.89
CA VAL A 164 -6.04 -6.97 16.93
C VAL A 164 -7.40 -6.40 16.48
N ALA A 165 -7.50 -5.90 15.25
CA ALA A 165 -8.76 -5.36 14.73
C ALA A 165 -9.89 -6.42 14.73
N LYS A 166 -9.62 -7.63 14.25
CA LYS A 166 -10.59 -8.75 14.22
C LYS A 166 -11.02 -9.13 15.64
N GLU A 167 -10.09 -9.25 16.58
CA GLU A 167 -10.42 -9.60 17.97
C GLU A 167 -11.23 -8.53 18.70
N ARG A 168 -11.10 -7.27 18.27
CA ARG A 168 -11.90 -6.13 18.74
C ARG A 168 -13.30 -6.08 18.11
N GLY A 169 -13.59 -6.96 17.15
CA GLY A 169 -14.89 -7.06 16.50
C GLY A 169 -15.01 -6.24 15.22
N ALA A 170 -13.91 -5.76 14.65
CA ALA A 170 -13.96 -5.07 13.36
C ALA A 170 -14.49 -6.00 12.27
N ASN A 171 -15.45 -5.51 11.49
CA ASN A 171 -15.96 -6.20 10.31
C ASN A 171 -15.39 -5.62 9.01
N VAL A 172 -14.83 -4.41 9.06
CA VAL A 172 -14.04 -3.79 7.99
C VAL A 172 -12.69 -3.35 8.56
N ILE A 173 -11.62 -3.66 7.83
CA ILE A 173 -10.25 -3.23 8.17
C ILE A 173 -9.71 -2.40 7.02
N CYS A 174 -9.38 -1.14 7.27
CA CYS A 174 -8.72 -0.24 6.34
C CYS A 174 -7.23 -0.18 6.65
N PHE A 175 -6.38 -0.16 5.63
CA PHE A 175 -4.95 0.05 5.72
C PHE A 175 -4.62 1.45 5.23
N LEU A 176 -3.70 2.10 5.93
CA LEU A 176 -3.20 3.44 5.65
C LEU A 176 -1.74 3.48 6.10
N ASP A 177 -0.87 4.15 5.34
CA ASP A 177 0.54 4.29 5.72
C ASP A 177 0.80 5.59 6.50
N ALA A 178 1.88 5.65 7.27
CA ALA A 178 2.19 6.77 8.18
C ALA A 178 2.52 8.10 7.47
N ASP A 179 2.81 8.04 6.18
CA ASP A 179 3.13 9.16 5.29
C ASP A 179 1.95 9.55 4.37
N CYS A 180 0.74 9.10 4.73
CA CYS A 180 -0.48 9.40 4.00
C CYS A 180 -1.35 10.50 4.66
N GLN A 181 -2.09 11.21 3.82
CA GLN A 181 -3.11 12.19 4.17
C GLN A 181 -4.46 11.71 3.60
N PRO A 182 -5.28 11.00 4.38
CA PRO A 182 -6.63 10.65 3.95
C PRO A 182 -7.50 11.90 3.83
N SER A 183 -8.39 11.92 2.83
CA SER A 183 -9.46 12.92 2.73
C SER A 183 -10.36 12.91 3.97
N SER A 184 -11.04 14.02 4.28
CA SER A 184 -11.85 14.15 5.51
C SER A 184 -13.03 13.18 5.61
N ASP A 185 -13.43 12.58 4.50
CA ASP A 185 -14.53 11.63 4.33
C ASP A 185 -14.03 10.21 3.97
N TRP A 186 -12.72 9.98 3.99
CA TRP A 186 -12.10 8.72 3.57
C TRP A 186 -12.69 7.50 4.29
N VAL A 187 -12.86 7.54 5.62
CA VAL A 187 -13.44 6.41 6.37
C VAL A 187 -14.88 6.13 5.93
N SER A 188 -15.72 7.17 5.76
CA SER A 188 -17.08 7.00 5.26
C SER A 188 -17.13 6.49 3.82
N MET A 189 -16.15 6.86 2.98
CA MET A 189 -16.06 6.36 1.61
C MET A 189 -15.66 4.89 1.58
N MET A 190 -14.73 4.46 2.45
CA MET A 190 -14.38 3.04 2.61
C MET A 190 -15.55 2.22 3.16
N GLU A 191 -16.28 2.75 4.15
CA GLU A 191 -17.49 2.12 4.69
C GLU A 191 -18.51 1.84 3.59
N ARG A 192 -18.83 2.87 2.81
CA ARG A 192 -19.77 2.79 1.69
C ARG A 192 -19.31 1.79 0.63
N ALA A 193 -18.04 1.83 0.25
CA ALA A 193 -17.50 0.91 -0.75
C ALA A 193 -17.60 -0.56 -0.32
N GLN A 194 -17.40 -0.84 0.97
CA GLN A 194 -17.54 -2.18 1.53
C GLN A 194 -19.00 -2.62 1.67
N GLN A 195 -19.94 -1.69 1.89
CA GLN A 195 -21.37 -1.98 1.83
C GLN A 195 -21.83 -2.34 0.40
N GLU A 196 -21.32 -1.62 -0.60
CA GLU A 196 -21.67 -1.84 -2.02
C GLU A 196 -20.97 -3.09 -2.60
N THR A 197 -19.68 -3.28 -2.28
CA THR A 197 -18.87 -4.39 -2.81
C THR A 197 -17.98 -5.02 -1.74
N PRO A 198 -18.53 -5.86 -0.85
CA PRO A 198 -17.73 -6.56 0.15
C PRO A 198 -16.60 -7.36 -0.49
N GLY A 199 -15.39 -7.23 0.04
CA GLY A 199 -14.18 -7.87 -0.49
C GLY A 199 -12.96 -7.02 -0.20
N ILE A 200 -12.09 -6.86 -1.19
CA ILE A 200 -10.99 -5.90 -1.15
C ILE A 200 -11.40 -4.66 -1.93
N VAL A 201 -11.28 -3.49 -1.31
CA VAL A 201 -11.51 -2.20 -1.96
C VAL A 201 -10.21 -1.42 -1.98
N CYS A 202 -9.84 -0.91 -3.15
CA CYS A 202 -8.68 -0.05 -3.36
C CYS A 202 -9.16 1.37 -3.66
N GLY A 203 -8.69 2.35 -2.90
CA GLY A 203 -9.04 3.75 -3.11
C GLY A 203 -8.13 4.46 -4.10
N LYS A 204 -8.42 5.74 -4.36
CA LYS A 204 -7.58 6.61 -5.20
C LYS A 204 -6.45 7.25 -4.40
N THR A 205 -5.22 7.01 -4.81
CA THR A 205 -4.02 7.61 -4.22
C THR A 205 -3.45 8.68 -5.15
N LEU A 206 -3.26 9.88 -4.60
CA LEU A 206 -2.68 11.04 -5.26
C LEU A 206 -1.34 11.39 -4.62
N ALA A 207 -0.51 12.20 -5.28
CA ALA A 207 0.58 12.87 -4.60
C ALA A 207 0.06 13.96 -3.66
N ASP A 208 0.71 14.12 -2.51
CA ASP A 208 0.49 15.25 -1.60
C ASP A 208 0.92 16.59 -2.23
N SER A 209 1.98 16.55 -3.03
CA SER A 209 2.49 17.69 -3.79
C SER A 209 3.02 17.25 -5.15
N SER A 210 2.35 17.70 -6.20
CA SER A 210 2.83 17.61 -7.59
C SER A 210 3.79 18.75 -7.96
N ALA A 211 4.18 19.60 -7.00
CA ALA A 211 5.16 20.66 -7.22
C ALA A 211 6.59 20.11 -7.37
N THR A 212 6.85 18.92 -6.83
CA THR A 212 8.12 18.21 -7.04
C THR A 212 8.03 17.34 -8.29
N ALA A 213 9.15 17.17 -9.01
CA ALA A 213 9.18 16.33 -10.20
C ALA A 213 8.82 14.86 -9.88
N VAL A 214 9.22 14.35 -8.71
CA VAL A 214 8.88 13.00 -8.25
C VAL A 214 7.41 12.87 -7.87
N GLY A 215 6.84 13.86 -7.18
CA GLY A 215 5.40 13.89 -6.92
C GLY A 215 4.58 13.91 -8.20
N LEU A 216 4.96 14.76 -9.18
CA LEU A 216 4.34 14.76 -10.51
C LEU A 216 4.51 13.41 -11.23
N TYR A 217 5.66 12.75 -11.08
CA TYR A 217 5.89 11.41 -11.64
C TYR A 217 4.87 10.40 -11.10
N HIS A 218 4.71 10.34 -9.78
CA HIS A 218 3.75 9.43 -9.16
C HIS A 218 2.29 9.76 -9.52
N GLU A 219 1.95 11.04 -9.59
CA GLU A 219 0.63 11.52 -10.02
C GLU A 219 0.33 11.10 -11.47
N VAL A 220 1.29 11.27 -12.39
CA VAL A 220 1.12 10.96 -13.81
C VAL A 220 1.09 9.46 -14.09
N PHE A 221 1.91 8.67 -13.39
CA PHE A 221 2.01 7.23 -13.63
C PHE A 221 1.16 6.36 -12.69
N GLY A 222 0.47 6.96 -11.71
CA GLY A 222 -0.48 6.26 -10.84
C GLY A 222 0.13 5.14 -9.99
N THR A 223 1.43 5.24 -9.65
CA THR A 223 2.22 4.09 -9.14
C THR A 223 1.72 3.48 -7.83
N LEU A 224 0.81 4.16 -7.10
CA LEU A 224 0.21 3.69 -5.85
C LEU A 224 -1.31 3.48 -5.95
N ASN A 225 -1.91 3.52 -7.15
CA ASN A 225 -3.32 3.16 -7.35
C ASN A 225 -3.51 1.66 -7.63
N GLY A 226 -2.47 0.99 -8.11
CA GLY A 226 -2.54 -0.41 -8.53
C GLY A 226 -2.91 -0.58 -10.00
N ARG A 227 -3.28 -1.81 -10.38
CA ARG A 227 -3.56 -2.16 -11.78
C ARG A 227 -4.92 -2.81 -11.96
N MET A 228 -5.54 -2.56 -13.11
CA MET A 228 -6.80 -3.18 -13.55
C MET A 228 -6.57 -4.06 -14.77
N LEU A 229 -7.26 -5.19 -14.81
CA LEU A 229 -7.32 -6.05 -15.99
C LEU A 229 -8.25 -5.45 -17.05
N GLU A 230 -8.16 -5.96 -18.27
CA GLU A 230 -9.03 -5.56 -19.39
C GLU A 230 -10.53 -5.79 -19.12
N ASP A 231 -10.87 -6.76 -18.27
CA ASP A 231 -12.25 -7.05 -17.85
C ASP A 231 -12.79 -6.05 -16.81
N GLY A 232 -12.00 -5.05 -16.42
CA GLY A 232 -12.37 -4.04 -15.43
C GLY A 232 -12.20 -4.50 -13.97
N SER A 233 -11.74 -5.73 -13.72
CA SER A 233 -11.41 -6.18 -12.37
C SER A 233 -10.05 -5.65 -11.92
N VAL A 234 -9.91 -5.37 -10.62
CA VAL A 234 -8.61 -4.98 -10.05
C VAL A 234 -7.69 -6.20 -10.04
N LEU A 235 -6.47 -6.06 -10.55
CA LEU A 235 -5.41 -7.05 -10.40
C LEU A 235 -4.77 -6.96 -9.01
N TYR A 236 -4.38 -5.75 -8.62
CA TYR A 236 -3.91 -5.42 -7.28
C TYR A 236 -4.12 -3.94 -6.98
N GLY A 237 -4.17 -3.59 -5.70
CA GLY A 237 -4.06 -2.22 -5.22
C GLY A 237 -3.04 -2.10 -4.09
N CYS A 238 -2.73 -0.87 -3.70
CA CYS A 238 -1.69 -0.60 -2.72
C CYS A 238 -2.27 -0.42 -1.32
N THR A 239 -1.59 -0.97 -0.32
CA THR A 239 -2.04 -0.96 1.08
C THR A 239 -2.06 0.42 1.74
N CYS A 240 -1.42 1.42 1.15
CA CYS A 240 -1.57 2.82 1.56
C CYS A 240 -3.01 3.36 1.42
N ASN A 241 -3.89 2.67 0.67
CA ASN A 241 -5.29 3.05 0.51
C ASN A 241 -6.15 1.82 0.12
N LEU A 242 -6.21 0.84 1.01
CA LEU A 242 -6.92 -0.44 0.78
C LEU A 242 -7.79 -0.79 1.98
N SER A 243 -8.96 -1.38 1.77
CA SER A 243 -9.74 -1.99 2.85
C SER A 243 -10.16 -3.41 2.52
N ILE A 244 -10.44 -4.19 3.56
CA ILE A 244 -10.95 -5.56 3.47
C ILE A 244 -12.23 -5.72 4.30
N SER A 245 -13.17 -6.50 3.77
CA SER A 245 -14.26 -7.08 4.56
C SER A 245 -13.75 -8.32 5.29
N VAL A 246 -13.85 -8.34 6.63
CA VAL A 246 -13.34 -9.43 7.46
C VAL A 246 -14.05 -10.75 7.16
N ALA A 247 -15.34 -10.71 6.85
CA ALA A 247 -16.10 -11.91 6.47
C ALA A 247 -15.74 -12.45 5.09
N GLY A 248 -15.29 -11.58 4.17
CA GLY A 248 -14.97 -11.93 2.79
C GLY A 248 -13.48 -12.21 2.51
N VAL A 249 -12.59 -11.90 3.45
CA VAL A 249 -11.14 -11.96 3.26
C VAL A 249 -10.47 -12.68 4.44
N ASP A 250 -10.32 -14.00 4.28
CA ASP A 250 -9.54 -14.85 5.20
C ASP A 250 -8.13 -15.09 4.65
N LEU A 251 -7.37 -14.00 4.54
CA LEU A 251 -5.98 -14.02 4.10
C LEU A 251 -5.12 -13.16 5.05
N LEU A 252 -3.87 -13.57 5.24
CA LEU A 252 -2.81 -12.76 5.83
C LEU A 252 -1.82 -12.33 4.74
N PHE A 253 -1.11 -11.22 4.93
CA PHE A 253 0.03 -10.84 4.11
C PHE A 253 1.17 -11.86 4.26
N ASP A 254 1.93 -12.10 3.19
CA ASP A 254 3.10 -12.97 3.24
C ASP A 254 4.28 -12.23 3.91
N SER A 255 4.60 -12.63 5.14
CA SER A 255 5.70 -12.05 5.93
C SER A 255 7.10 -12.34 5.37
N SER A 256 7.22 -13.14 4.31
CA SER A 256 8.48 -13.30 3.56
C SER A 256 8.88 -12.07 2.74
N PHE A 257 8.00 -11.05 2.65
CA PHE A 257 8.29 -9.73 2.08
C PHE A 257 8.72 -8.76 3.20
N PRO A 258 10.03 -8.56 3.43
CA PRO A 258 10.55 -7.86 4.61
C PRO A 258 10.55 -6.32 4.46
N ALA A 259 10.12 -5.79 3.32
CA ALA A 259 10.16 -4.37 3.00
C ALA A 259 8.84 -3.93 2.38
N ALA A 260 8.54 -2.63 2.45
CA ALA A 260 7.38 -2.03 1.79
C ALA A 260 7.55 -2.08 0.27
N SER A 261 7.13 -3.20 -0.31
CA SER A 261 7.22 -3.54 -1.72
C SER A 261 6.63 -4.94 -1.96
N PHE A 262 5.59 -5.01 -2.79
CA PHE A 262 5.01 -6.23 -3.36
C PHE A 262 4.28 -7.17 -2.39
N GLU A 263 4.30 -6.93 -1.07
CA GLU A 263 3.48 -7.70 -0.14
C GLU A 263 1.97 -7.53 -0.40
N ASP A 264 1.58 -6.35 -0.89
CA ASP A 264 0.22 -5.99 -1.29
C ASP A 264 -0.16 -6.62 -2.65
N VAL A 265 0.76 -6.61 -3.61
CA VAL A 265 0.62 -7.28 -4.90
C VAL A 265 0.43 -8.79 -4.70
N GLU A 266 1.30 -9.42 -3.90
CA GLU A 266 1.21 -10.85 -3.58
C GLU A 266 -0.10 -11.20 -2.88
N PHE A 267 -0.52 -10.39 -1.89
CA PHE A 267 -1.79 -10.54 -1.20
C PHE A 267 -2.98 -10.48 -2.18
N CYS A 268 -3.00 -9.51 -3.10
CA CYS A 268 -4.06 -9.37 -4.11
C CYS A 268 -4.06 -10.53 -5.12
N ILE A 269 -2.89 -11.05 -5.49
CA ILE A 269 -2.78 -12.24 -6.37
C ILE A 269 -3.41 -13.45 -5.69
N ARG A 270 -3.09 -13.70 -4.41
CA ARG A 270 -3.75 -14.77 -3.65
C ARG A 270 -5.24 -14.52 -3.51
N ALA A 271 -5.68 -13.28 -3.30
CA ALA A 271 -7.09 -12.95 -3.26
C ALA A 271 -7.80 -13.27 -4.59
N LYS A 272 -7.20 -12.90 -5.73
CA LYS A 272 -7.71 -13.25 -7.07
C LYS A 272 -7.83 -14.76 -7.26
N LYS A 273 -6.80 -15.52 -6.87
CA LYS A 273 -6.80 -17.00 -6.96
C LYS A 273 -7.91 -17.63 -6.11
N ASN A 274 -8.23 -17.01 -4.97
CA ASN A 274 -9.36 -17.39 -4.10
C ASN A 274 -10.70 -16.78 -4.54
N ARG A 275 -10.77 -16.14 -5.72
CA ARG A 275 -11.98 -15.50 -6.25
C ARG A 275 -12.59 -14.43 -5.32
N ILE A 276 -11.77 -13.83 -4.47
CA ILE A 276 -12.16 -12.70 -3.65
C ILE A 276 -12.37 -11.50 -4.57
N ARG A 277 -13.50 -10.81 -4.42
CA ARG A 277 -13.82 -9.62 -5.20
C ARG A 277 -12.87 -8.48 -4.85
N MET A 278 -12.34 -7.82 -5.87
CA MET A 278 -11.48 -6.65 -5.73
C MET A 278 -12.04 -5.50 -6.56
N THR A 279 -12.25 -4.35 -5.95
CA THR A 279 -12.91 -3.19 -6.56
C THR A 279 -12.05 -1.94 -6.39
N TYR A 280 -11.91 -1.14 -7.44
CA TYR A 280 -11.35 0.21 -7.35
C TYR A 280 -12.49 1.20 -7.03
N TYR A 281 -12.33 2.00 -5.98
CA TYR A 281 -13.32 2.95 -5.50
C TYR A 281 -12.75 4.38 -5.46
N PRO A 282 -12.85 5.13 -6.58
CA PRO A 282 -12.25 6.47 -6.72
C PRO A 282 -12.62 7.49 -5.64
N PRO A 283 -13.84 7.50 -5.04
CA PRO A 283 -14.18 8.46 -4.00
C PRO A 283 -13.36 8.33 -2.71
N ALA A 284 -12.79 7.15 -2.42
CA ALA A 284 -11.92 6.97 -1.25
C ALA A 284 -10.52 7.51 -1.54
N VAL A 285 -10.31 8.81 -1.31
CA VAL A 285 -9.07 9.52 -1.69
C VAL A 285 -8.07 9.59 -0.54
N VAL A 286 -6.81 9.25 -0.84
CA VAL A 286 -5.63 9.46 0.00
C VAL A 286 -4.59 10.25 -0.80
N ARG A 287 -3.87 11.17 -0.15
CA ARG A 287 -2.66 11.78 -0.68
C ARG A 287 -1.43 11.16 -0.02
N HIS A 288 -0.45 10.73 -0.79
CA HIS A 288 0.76 10.12 -0.29
C HIS A 288 1.94 11.10 -0.38
N HIS A 289 2.73 11.19 0.68
CA HIS A 289 3.98 11.95 0.67
C HIS A 289 5.07 11.18 -0.05
N PHE A 290 5.64 11.76 -1.11
CA PHE A 290 6.75 11.14 -1.84
C PHE A 290 8.05 11.87 -1.54
N ASP A 291 9.09 11.11 -1.20
CA ASP A 291 10.45 11.65 -1.10
C ASP A 291 10.84 12.27 -2.46
N PRO A 292 11.21 13.56 -2.51
CA PRO A 292 11.50 14.26 -3.77
C PRO A 292 12.84 13.85 -4.40
N GLY A 293 13.64 13.04 -3.72
CA GLY A 293 14.96 12.59 -4.14
C GLY A 293 14.91 11.56 -5.27
N TRP A 294 15.73 11.77 -6.29
CA TRP A 294 15.85 10.85 -7.42
C TRP A 294 16.50 9.52 -6.99
N THR A 295 17.39 9.57 -6.00
CA THR A 295 17.98 8.39 -5.37
C THR A 295 16.95 7.56 -4.60
N SER A 296 15.98 8.24 -3.98
CA SER A 296 14.85 7.60 -3.30
C SER A 296 13.92 6.91 -4.31
N LEU A 297 13.63 7.56 -5.44
CA LEU A 297 12.90 6.94 -6.56
C LEU A 297 13.66 5.73 -7.13
N PHE A 298 14.96 5.84 -7.38
CA PHE A 298 15.79 4.70 -7.82
C PHE A 298 15.70 3.53 -6.84
N SER A 299 15.87 3.82 -5.55
CA SER A 299 15.80 2.81 -4.48
C SER A 299 14.42 2.16 -4.38
N GLN A 300 13.35 2.92 -4.62
CA GLN A 300 11.98 2.40 -4.64
C GLN A 300 11.79 1.41 -5.80
N PHE A 301 12.13 1.81 -7.02
CA PHE A 301 12.01 0.92 -8.18
C PHE A 301 12.96 -0.27 -8.11
N GLN A 302 14.14 -0.12 -7.49
CA GLN A 302 15.02 -1.24 -7.16
C GLN A 302 14.32 -2.29 -6.28
N ARG A 303 13.56 -1.88 -5.26
CA ARG A 303 12.76 -2.82 -4.46
C ARG A 303 11.70 -3.49 -5.33
N TYR A 304 10.97 -2.72 -6.14
CA TYR A 304 9.94 -3.27 -7.04
C TYR A 304 10.50 -4.34 -7.97
N GLY A 305 11.60 -4.08 -8.67
CA GLY A 305 12.19 -5.08 -9.56
C GLY A 305 12.70 -6.34 -8.86
N ARG A 306 13.18 -6.20 -7.61
CA ARG A 306 13.63 -7.34 -6.79
C ARG A 306 12.45 -8.25 -6.40
N PHE A 307 11.38 -7.67 -5.86
CA PHE A 307 10.26 -8.43 -5.30
C PHE A 307 9.21 -8.85 -6.34
N GLU A 308 9.15 -8.20 -7.50
CA GLU A 308 8.38 -8.69 -8.65
C GLU A 308 8.86 -10.08 -9.08
N ARG A 309 10.18 -10.29 -9.16
CA ARG A 309 10.73 -11.60 -9.52
C ARG A 309 10.32 -12.66 -8.50
N GLN A 310 10.41 -12.36 -7.21
CA GLN A 310 9.97 -13.26 -6.15
C GLN A 310 8.49 -13.63 -6.33
N THR A 311 7.63 -12.64 -6.56
CA THR A 311 6.20 -12.84 -6.81
C THR A 311 5.94 -13.69 -8.06
N ALA A 312 6.65 -13.44 -9.16
CA ALA A 312 6.53 -14.20 -10.40
C ALA A 312 6.98 -15.67 -10.27
N LEU A 313 7.94 -15.95 -9.37
CA LEU A 313 8.36 -17.32 -9.06
C LEU A 313 7.34 -18.04 -8.17
N MET A 314 6.69 -17.32 -7.25
CA MET A 314 5.63 -17.85 -6.37
C MET A 314 4.33 -18.10 -7.13
N HIS A 315 3.98 -17.21 -8.06
CA HIS A 315 2.69 -17.20 -8.78
C HIS A 315 2.92 -17.12 -10.28
N LYS A 316 2.95 -18.27 -10.96
CA LYS A 316 3.21 -18.36 -12.41
C LYS A 316 2.18 -17.59 -13.26
N GLU A 317 0.97 -17.40 -12.75
CA GLU A 317 -0.12 -16.68 -13.40
C GLU A 317 0.05 -15.15 -13.35
N TYR A 318 0.94 -14.64 -12.47
CA TYR A 318 1.11 -13.21 -12.26
C TYR A 318 1.56 -12.47 -13.51
N LEU A 319 2.60 -12.94 -14.21
CA LEU A 319 3.13 -12.24 -15.39
C LEU A 319 2.11 -12.14 -16.53
N PRO A 320 1.38 -13.21 -16.90
CA PRO A 320 0.27 -13.10 -17.86
C PRO A 320 -0.79 -12.07 -17.45
N TRP A 321 -1.18 -12.02 -16.17
CA TRP A 321 -2.13 -11.01 -15.67
C TRP A 321 -1.56 -9.60 -15.71
N LEU A 322 -0.29 -9.43 -15.33
CA LEU A 322 0.39 -8.16 -15.38
C LEU A 322 0.43 -7.60 -16.81
N TRP A 323 0.76 -8.45 -17.80
CA TRP A 323 0.79 -8.07 -19.22
C TRP A 323 -0.58 -7.82 -19.85
N SER A 324 -1.68 -8.24 -19.19
CA SER A 324 -3.06 -7.99 -19.61
C SER A 324 -3.78 -6.99 -18.70
N SER A 325 -3.00 -6.16 -18.01
CA SER A 325 -3.50 -5.14 -17.09
C SER A 325 -2.91 -3.78 -17.44
N HIS A 326 -3.48 -2.72 -16.89
CA HIS A 326 -2.99 -1.34 -17.02
C HIS A 326 -3.00 -0.65 -15.65
N GLU A 327 -2.12 0.34 -15.47
CA GLU A 327 -2.12 1.17 -14.26
C GLU A 327 -3.44 1.93 -14.12
N ILE A 328 -3.93 2.01 -12.88
CA ILE A 328 -5.10 2.82 -12.55
C ILE A 328 -4.66 4.30 -12.52
N SER A 329 -5.13 5.08 -13.49
CA SER A 329 -4.73 6.49 -13.66
C SER A 329 -5.34 7.41 -12.59
N CYS A 330 -4.57 8.41 -12.14
CA CYS A 330 -5.08 9.52 -11.33
C CYS A 330 -5.95 10.49 -12.14
N PHE A 331 -5.76 10.56 -13.47
CA PHE A 331 -6.45 11.46 -14.37
C PHE A 331 -7.64 10.76 -15.03
N PHE A 332 -8.85 11.06 -14.56
CA PHE A 332 -10.07 10.81 -15.33
C PHE A 332 -10.26 11.96 -16.31
N ASP A 333 -9.81 11.76 -17.54
CA ASP A 333 -10.43 12.29 -18.77
C ASP A 333 -9.65 11.79 -20.00
N GLY A 334 -10.06 10.63 -20.53
CA GLY A 334 -10.01 10.33 -21.96
C GLY A 334 -8.66 10.15 -22.66
N ALA A 335 -7.50 10.14 -21.98
CA ALA A 335 -6.25 9.74 -22.63
C ALA A 335 -5.21 9.22 -21.63
N LEU A 336 -4.97 7.91 -21.64
CA LEU A 336 -3.79 7.30 -22.25
C LEU A 336 -4.00 5.77 -22.37
N PRO A 337 -3.47 5.12 -23.41
CA PRO A 337 -3.76 3.72 -23.70
C PRO A 337 -3.00 2.76 -22.76
N ILE A 338 -3.71 1.63 -22.52
CA ILE A 338 -3.25 0.30 -22.11
C ILE A 338 -1.78 0.05 -22.47
N TYR A 339 -0.96 -0.35 -21.49
CA TYR A 339 0.27 -1.14 -21.68
C TYR A 339 0.57 -2.04 -20.47
#